data_AF-A0A6P7GPM2-F1
#
_entry.id   AF-A0A6P7GPM2-F1
#
_cell.length_a   1.000
_cell.length_b   1.000
_cell.length_c   1.000
_cell.angle_alpha   90.00
_cell.angle_beta   90.00
_cell.angle_gamma   90.00
#
_symmetry.space_group_name_H-M   'P 1'
#
loop_
_entity.id
_entity.type
_entity.pdbx_description
1 polymer ?
#
loop_
_entity_poly.entity_id
_entity_poly.type
_entity_poly.pdbx_seq_one_letter_code
_entity_poly.pdbx_strand_id
1 'polypeptide(L)'
;FLVDFISPCLTSGFTSASTIIIISNQLKNLFGINIHSHDFVGVTKELFQKFNEIRMPDTILGVTCIVVLLFFKNLNRLVKTENKTVKKIIWLLSISKNAIVVLLATIVAGSWSKTGSTPFKIIGNVPKGVPVLAFPSLSTHVGNRTVETVEMVQSLGSGVFVVPLVAVLSNVAIAKSYSK
;
A
#
# COMPACT_ATOMS: atom_id res chain seq x y z
N PHE A 1 9.22 27.63 -12.67
CA PHE A 1 8.05 28.24 -13.36
C PHE A 1 6.76 27.46 -13.10
N LEU A 2 6.51 26.25 -13.62
CA LEU A 2 5.27 25.50 -13.28
C LEU A 2 5.16 25.07 -11.80
N VAL A 3 6.30 24.89 -11.14
CA VAL A 3 6.42 24.51 -9.71
C VAL A 3 5.85 25.57 -8.76
N ASP A 4 5.85 26.84 -9.18
CA ASP A 4 5.37 27.97 -8.35
C ASP A 4 3.85 28.15 -8.42
N PHE A 5 3.18 27.51 -9.39
CA PHE A 5 1.72 27.62 -9.61
C PHE A 5 0.89 26.59 -8.84
N ILE A 6 1.53 25.64 -8.15
CA ILE A 6 0.79 24.62 -7.41
C ILE A 6 0.47 25.16 -6.02
N SER A 7 -0.79 25.55 -5.83
CA SER A 7 -1.27 26.01 -4.53
C SER A 7 -1.17 24.88 -3.48
N PRO A 8 -0.77 25.18 -2.24
CA PRO A 8 -0.80 24.21 -1.13
C PRO A 8 -2.19 23.58 -0.89
N CYS A 9 -3.27 24.29 -1.25
CA CYS A 9 -4.64 23.77 -1.20
C CYS A 9 -4.87 22.64 -2.21
N LEU A 10 -4.24 22.69 -3.39
CA LEU A 10 -4.39 21.66 -4.42
C LEU A 10 -3.68 20.36 -4.02
N THR A 11 -2.45 20.46 -3.50
CA THR A 11 -1.69 19.29 -3.05
C THR A 11 -2.34 18.61 -1.86
N SER A 12 -2.79 19.37 -0.86
CA SER A 12 -3.53 18.82 0.29
C SER A 12 -4.85 18.15 -0.11
N GLY A 13 -5.61 18.75 -1.03
CA GLY A 13 -6.82 18.14 -1.60
C GLY A 13 -6.54 16.83 -2.33
N PHE A 14 -5.52 16.83 -3.21
CA PHE A 14 -5.10 15.63 -3.94
C PHE A 14 -4.61 14.51 -3.01
N THR A 15 -3.78 14.84 -2.01
CA THR A 15 -3.31 13.87 -1.01
C THR A 15 -4.46 13.32 -0.17
N SER A 16 -5.43 14.15 0.22
CA SER A 16 -6.61 13.71 0.98
C SER A 16 -7.47 12.74 0.16
N ALA A 17 -7.78 13.07 -1.10
CA ALA A 17 -8.54 12.19 -1.99
C ALA A 17 -7.79 10.87 -2.23
N SER A 18 -6.48 10.93 -2.50
CA SER A 18 -5.63 9.76 -2.65
C SER A 18 -5.61 8.89 -1.39
N THR A 19 -5.59 9.50 -0.20
CA THR A 19 -5.64 8.79 1.09
C THR A 19 -6.94 8.01 1.24
N ILE A 20 -8.09 8.60 0.88
CA ILE A 20 -9.39 7.92 0.93
C ILE A 20 -9.41 6.70 -0.01
N ILE A 21 -8.89 6.85 -1.23
CA ILE A 21 -8.82 5.76 -2.21
C ILE A 21 -7.90 4.63 -1.70
N ILE A 22 -6.74 4.97 -1.15
CA ILE A 22 -5.80 4.00 -0.56
C ILE A 22 -6.46 3.25 0.59
N ILE A 23 -7.08 3.96 1.53
CA ILE A 23 -7.77 3.34 2.68
C ILE A 23 -8.83 2.35 2.18
N SER A 24 -9.65 2.76 1.21
CA SER A 24 -10.71 1.89 0.65
C SER A 24 -10.13 0.64 0.00
N ASN A 25 -9.02 0.77 -0.72
CA ASN A 25 -8.30 -0.36 -1.30
C ASN A 25 -7.58 -1.24 -0.27
N GLN A 26 -7.27 -0.74 0.93
CA GLN A 26 -6.70 -1.57 2.00
C GLN A 26 -7.78 -2.27 2.82
N LEU A 27 -9.00 -1.72 2.92
CA LEU A 27 -10.11 -2.37 3.62
C LEU A 27 -10.43 -3.75 3.04
N LYS A 28 -10.33 -3.93 1.71
CA LYS A 28 -10.51 -5.26 1.08
C LYS A 28 -9.53 -6.30 1.62
N ASN A 29 -8.28 -5.89 1.83
CA ASN A 29 -7.23 -6.75 2.39
C ASN A 29 -7.45 -6.97 3.89
N LEU A 30 -7.89 -5.93 4.62
CA LEU A 30 -8.17 -6.01 6.05
C LEU A 30 -9.28 -7.03 6.36
N PHE A 31 -10.36 -7.02 5.57
CA PHE A 31 -11.47 -7.95 5.75
C PHE A 31 -11.25 -9.34 5.11
N GLY A 32 -10.16 -9.52 4.36
CA GLY A 32 -9.83 -10.78 3.69
C GLY A 32 -10.74 -11.12 2.51
N ILE A 33 -11.49 -10.16 1.96
CA ILE A 33 -12.44 -10.35 0.86
C ILE A 33 -11.72 -10.18 -0.48
N ASN A 34 -12.02 -11.06 -1.44
CA ASN A 34 -11.48 -10.94 -2.79
C ASN A 34 -12.39 -10.04 -3.65
N ILE A 35 -11.94 -8.80 -3.86
CA ILE A 35 -12.61 -7.77 -4.66
C ILE A 35 -11.78 -7.54 -5.92
N HIS A 36 -12.40 -7.74 -7.09
CA HIS A 36 -11.73 -7.58 -8.39
C HIS A 36 -11.76 -6.13 -8.90
N SER A 37 -12.72 -5.32 -8.40
CA SER A 37 -12.79 -3.91 -8.74
C SER A 37 -11.58 -3.13 -8.20
N HIS A 38 -11.03 -2.25 -9.04
CA HIS A 38 -9.95 -1.32 -8.68
C HIS A 38 -10.45 0.11 -8.46
N ASP A 39 -11.66 0.43 -8.93
CA ASP A 39 -12.29 1.73 -8.73
C ASP A 39 -12.86 1.87 -7.33
N PHE A 40 -12.73 3.06 -6.73
CA PHE A 40 -13.25 3.35 -5.40
C PHE A 40 -14.73 2.96 -5.25
N VAL A 41 -15.58 3.38 -6.19
CA VAL A 41 -17.02 3.08 -6.17
C VAL A 41 -17.29 1.58 -6.27
N GLY A 42 -16.56 0.88 -7.14
CA GLY A 42 -16.68 -0.57 -7.30
C GLY A 42 -16.26 -1.32 -6.03
N VAL A 43 -15.12 -0.93 -5.45
CA VAL A 43 -14.61 -1.50 -4.20
C VAL A 43 -15.61 -1.29 -3.07
N THR A 44 -16.14 -0.07 -2.90
CA THR A 44 -17.11 0.21 -1.83
C THR A 44 -18.40 -0.60 -2.01
N LYS A 45 -18.92 -0.68 -3.24
CA LYS A 45 -20.14 -1.45 -3.54
C LYS A 45 -19.96 -2.94 -3.27
N GLU A 46 -18.87 -3.53 -3.76
CA GLU A 46 -18.57 -4.95 -3.52
C GLU A 46 -18.31 -5.23 -2.04
N LEU A 47 -17.69 -4.30 -1.31
CA LEU A 47 -17.45 -4.43 0.12
C LEU A 47 -18.76 -4.47 0.93
N PHE A 48 -19.77 -3.67 0.57
CA PHE A 48 -21.10 -3.74 1.18
C PHE A 48 -21.85 -5.02 0.81
N GLN A 49 -21.71 -5.50 -0.43
CA GLN A 49 -22.38 -6.72 -0.88
C GLN A 49 -21.78 -7.98 -0.24
N LYS A 50 -20.45 -8.02 -0.09
CA LYS A 50 -19.71 -9.17 0.46
C LYS A 50 -19.39 -9.04 1.95
N PHE A 51 -20.08 -8.14 2.66
CA PHE A 51 -19.87 -7.95 4.10
C PHE A 51 -20.12 -9.24 4.91
N ASN A 52 -20.94 -10.17 4.40
CA ASN A 52 -21.18 -11.45 5.07
C ASN A 52 -20.09 -12.51 4.81
N GLU A 53 -19.18 -12.28 3.85
CA GLU A 53 -18.05 -13.19 3.52
C GLU A 53 -16.76 -12.79 4.26
N ILE A 54 -16.85 -11.92 5.27
CA ILE A 54 -15.69 -11.44 6.03
C ILE A 54 -14.97 -12.61 6.70
N ARG A 55 -13.65 -12.69 6.46
CA ARG A 55 -12.78 -13.61 7.18
C ARG A 55 -12.39 -12.95 8.50
N MET A 56 -13.11 -13.30 9.56
CA MET A 56 -12.81 -12.87 10.93
C MET A 56 -11.34 -13.03 11.34
N PRO A 57 -10.64 -14.16 11.06
CA PRO A 57 -9.23 -14.29 11.44
C PRO A 57 -8.34 -13.24 10.77
N ASP A 58 -8.48 -13.00 9.46
CA ASP A 58 -7.71 -12.00 8.73
C ASP A 58 -7.97 -10.57 9.27
N THR A 59 -9.23 -10.30 9.63
CA THR A 59 -9.63 -9.02 10.23
C THR A 59 -8.98 -8.80 11.59
N ILE A 60 -9.01 -9.81 12.47
CA ILE A 60 -8.38 -9.73 13.80
C ILE A 60 -6.88 -9.53 13.66
N LEU A 61 -6.22 -10.26 12.76
CA LEU A 61 -4.79 -10.13 12.52
C LEU A 61 -4.44 -8.71 12.02
N GLY A 62 -5.18 -8.19 11.05
CA GLY A 62 -4.95 -6.85 10.50
C GLY A 62 -5.21 -5.74 11.52
N VAL A 63 -6.30 -5.83 12.31
CA VAL A 63 -6.57 -4.88 13.40
C VAL A 63 -5.47 -4.93 14.47
N THR A 64 -5.01 -6.14 14.84
CA THR A 64 -3.88 -6.31 15.77
C THR A 64 -2.62 -5.64 15.24
N CYS A 65 -2.30 -5.82 13.96
CA CYS A 65 -1.17 -5.13 13.32
C CYS A 65 -1.31 -3.60 13.39
N ILE A 66 -2.50 -3.04 13.15
CA ILE A 66 -2.76 -1.60 13.25
C ILE A 66 -2.54 -1.10 14.68
N VAL A 67 -3.07 -1.80 15.68
CA VAL A 67 -2.89 -1.46 17.10
C VAL A 67 -1.41 -1.46 17.48
N VAL A 68 -0.67 -2.50 17.07
CA VAL A 68 0.78 -2.60 17.35
C VAL A 68 1.55 -1.47 16.65
N LEU A 69 1.23 -1.13 15.40
CA LEU A 69 1.86 0.00 14.69
C LEU A 69 1.60 1.34 15.40
N LEU A 70 0.37 1.56 15.87
CA LEU A 70 0.00 2.76 16.63
C LEU A 70 0.69 2.79 18.00
N PHE A 71 0.83 1.64 18.65
CA PHE A 71 1.59 1.51 19.89
C PHE A 71 3.05 1.92 19.70
N PHE A 72 3.75 1.37 18.70
CA PHE A 72 5.14 1.77 18.39
C PHE A 72 5.26 3.25 18.00
N LYS A 73 4.27 3.81 17.30
CA LYS A 73 4.24 5.24 16.96
C LYS A 73 4.13 6.12 18.20
N ASN A 74 3.32 5.71 19.18
CA ASN A 74 3.10 6.46 20.40
C ASN A 74 4.15 6.18 21.49
N LEU A 75 4.93 5.10 21.36
CA LEU A 75 5.94 4.68 22.33
C LEU A 75 6.97 5.79 22.61
N ASN A 76 7.42 6.50 21.57
CA ASN A 76 8.36 7.62 21.72
C ASN A 76 7.75 8.83 22.45
N ARG A 77 6.42 8.97 22.48
CA ARG A 77 5.71 10.03 23.21
C ARG A 77 5.39 9.61 24.65
N LEU A 78 5.07 8.33 24.87
CA LEU A 78 4.64 7.78 26.15
C LEU A 78 5.81 7.54 27.12
N VAL A 79 6.96 7.13 26.61
CA VAL A 79 8.12 6.81 27.44
C VAL A 79 9.05 8.03 27.53
N LYS A 80 8.86 8.83 28.58
CA LYS A 80 9.79 9.89 28.96
C LYS A 80 10.80 9.31 29.95
N THR A 81 11.92 8.83 29.43
CA THR A 81 13.03 8.31 30.23
C THR A 81 14.27 9.20 30.06
N GLU A 82 14.94 9.49 31.17
CA GLU A 82 16.19 10.27 31.19
C GLU A 82 17.43 9.45 30.77
N ASN A 83 17.34 8.12 30.80
CA ASN A 83 18.40 7.22 30.35
C ASN A 83 18.61 7.33 28.82
N LYS A 84 19.78 7.83 28.42
CA LYS A 84 20.19 8.00 27.01
C LYS A 84 20.08 6.69 26.20
N THR A 85 20.42 5.55 26.81
CA THR A 85 20.37 4.22 26.17
C THR A 85 18.93 3.82 25.82
N VAL A 86 18.00 3.96 26.77
CA VAL A 86 16.57 3.62 26.57
C VAL A 86 15.96 4.52 25.50
N LYS A 87 16.27 5.82 25.52
CA LYS A 87 15.83 6.76 24.49
C LYS A 87 16.31 6.35 23.09
N LYS A 88 17.57 5.91 22.96
CA LYS A 88 18.12 5.44 21.67
C LYS A 88 17.43 4.17 21.17
N ILE A 89 17.12 3.22 22.06
CA ILE A 89 16.38 1.99 21.72
C ILE A 89 14.95 2.33 21.26
N ILE A 90 14.24 3.20 21.98
CA ILE A 90 12.87 3.59 21.64
C ILE A 90 12.82 4.33 20.30
N TRP A 91 13.78 5.21 20.06
CA TRP A 91 13.92 5.89 18.77
C TRP A 91 14.12 4.89 17.63
N LEU A 92 15.00 3.88 17.83
CA LEU A 92 15.23 2.83 16.84
C LEU A 92 13.96 1.99 16.59
N LEU A 93 13.26 1.56 17.66
CA LEU A 93 12.00 0.81 17.55
C LEU A 93 10.91 1.61 16.83
N SER A 94 10.84 2.93 17.07
CA SER A 94 9.86 3.80 16.42
C SER A 94 10.13 3.94 14.91
N ILE A 95 11.40 3.88 14.49
CA ILE A 95 11.78 3.95 13.07
C ILE A 95 11.50 2.62 12.36
N SER A 96 11.82 1.50 13.00
CA SER A 96 11.70 0.15 12.41
C SER A 96 10.33 -0.51 12.62
N LYS A 97 9.33 0.19 13.16
CA LYS A 97 7.99 -0.34 13.49
C LYS A 97 7.34 -1.17 12.37
N ASN A 98 7.46 -0.74 11.11
CA ASN A 98 6.88 -1.45 9.96
C ASN A 98 7.56 -2.81 9.75
N ALA A 99 8.90 -2.85 9.84
CA ALA A 99 9.67 -4.07 9.70
C ALA A 99 9.40 -5.04 10.86
N ILE A 100 9.33 -4.54 12.09
CA ILE A 100 9.03 -5.35 13.29
C ILE A 100 7.66 -6.02 13.15
N VAL A 101 6.64 -5.26 12.77
CA VAL A 101 5.27 -5.80 12.63
C VAL A 101 5.21 -6.87 11.55
N VAL A 102 5.87 -6.67 10.41
CA VAL A 102 5.93 -7.68 9.34
C VAL A 102 6.66 -8.94 9.81
N LEU A 103 7.78 -8.81 10.52
CA LEU A 103 8.53 -9.95 11.05
C LEU A 103 7.69 -10.76 12.05
N LEU A 104 7.04 -10.09 13.00
CA LEU A 104 6.17 -10.74 13.98
C LEU A 104 4.99 -11.45 13.30
N ALA A 105 4.32 -10.77 12.36
CA ALA A 105 3.22 -11.36 11.60
C ALA A 105 3.68 -12.58 10.78
N THR A 106 4.88 -12.55 10.23
CA THR A 106 5.46 -13.68 9.48
C THR A 106 5.77 -14.87 10.39
N ILE A 107 6.31 -14.62 11.58
CA ILE A 107 6.58 -15.68 12.57
C ILE A 107 5.28 -16.35 13.01
N VAL A 108 4.26 -15.54 13.31
CA VAL A 108 2.90 -16.00 13.65
C VAL A 108 2.30 -16.80 12.50
N ALA A 109 2.26 -16.25 11.28
CA ALA A 109 1.72 -16.97 10.13
C ALA A 109 2.49 -18.28 9.85
N GLY A 110 3.81 -18.28 10.02
CA GLY A 110 4.67 -19.44 9.84
C GLY A 110 4.46 -20.53 10.89
N SER A 111 4.22 -20.18 12.16
CA SER A 111 3.95 -21.17 13.21
C SER A 111 2.58 -21.85 13.03
N TRP A 112 1.56 -21.07 12.65
CA TRP A 112 0.23 -21.62 12.33
C TRP A 112 0.22 -22.46 11.06
N SER A 113 0.99 -22.07 10.03
CA SER A 113 1.12 -22.85 8.79
C SER A 113 1.65 -24.26 9.04
N LYS A 114 2.57 -24.44 10.00
CA LYS A 114 3.07 -25.77 10.40
C LYS A 114 2.02 -26.64 11.10
N THR A 115 0.96 -26.04 11.65
CA THR A 115 -0.11 -26.73 12.38
C THR A 115 -1.25 -27.21 11.44
N GLY A 116 -1.15 -26.94 10.14
CA GLY A 116 -2.07 -27.49 9.12
C GLY A 116 -3.42 -26.79 9.00
N SER A 117 -3.72 -25.82 9.88
CA SER A 117 -4.88 -24.94 9.76
C SER A 117 -4.38 -23.51 9.53
N THR A 118 -4.46 -23.02 8.30
CA THR A 118 -4.11 -21.63 7.96
C THR A 118 -5.39 -20.78 7.92
N PRO A 119 -5.80 -20.18 9.05
CA PRO A 119 -7.00 -19.36 9.07
C PRO A 119 -6.82 -18.05 8.28
N PHE A 120 -5.59 -17.69 7.93
CA PHE A 120 -5.22 -16.45 7.24
C PHE A 120 -4.93 -16.66 5.75
N LYS A 121 -5.15 -15.62 4.94
CA LYS A 121 -4.71 -15.58 3.54
C LYS A 121 -3.20 -15.33 3.49
N ILE A 122 -2.44 -16.36 3.15
CA ILE A 122 -0.98 -16.28 3.01
C ILE A 122 -0.63 -15.70 1.63
N ILE A 123 0.40 -14.85 1.59
CA ILE A 123 0.99 -14.34 0.34
C ILE A 123 1.47 -15.55 -0.49
N GLY A 124 1.13 -15.57 -1.77
CA GLY A 124 1.52 -16.65 -2.68
C GLY A 124 3.03 -16.76 -2.89
N ASN A 125 3.44 -17.67 -3.78
CA ASN A 125 4.85 -17.89 -4.06
C ASN A 125 5.51 -16.65 -4.67
N VAL A 126 6.46 -16.05 -3.96
CA VAL A 126 7.29 -14.95 -4.47
C VAL A 126 8.44 -15.57 -5.27
N PRO A 127 8.58 -15.25 -6.58
CA PRO A 127 9.66 -15.80 -7.39
C PRO A 127 11.02 -15.40 -6.81
N LYS A 128 11.95 -16.35 -6.77
CA LYS A 128 13.31 -16.10 -6.30
C LYS A 128 14.15 -15.51 -7.45
N GLY A 129 14.90 -14.45 -7.16
CA GLY A 129 15.82 -13.84 -8.11
C GLY A 129 15.36 -12.46 -8.60
N VAL A 130 16.23 -11.81 -9.39
CA VAL A 130 15.93 -10.54 -10.04
C VAL A 130 15.11 -10.85 -11.30
N PRO A 131 14.04 -10.08 -11.61
CA PRO A 131 13.34 -10.25 -12.88
C PRO A 131 14.32 -10.06 -14.03
N VAL A 132 14.19 -10.88 -15.07
CA VAL A 132 15.00 -10.74 -16.29
C VAL A 132 14.71 -9.37 -16.88
N LEU A 133 15.75 -8.56 -17.10
CA LEU A 133 15.62 -7.28 -17.81
C LEU A 133 15.19 -7.56 -19.24
N ALA A 134 13.91 -7.39 -19.51
CA ALA A 134 13.32 -7.52 -20.83
C ALA A 134 12.89 -6.14 -21.32
N PHE A 135 13.13 -5.87 -22.61
CA PHE A 135 12.53 -4.71 -23.25
C PHE A 135 11.01 -4.89 -23.28
N PRO A 136 10.22 -3.81 -23.06
CA PRO A 136 8.77 -3.89 -23.16
C PRO A 136 8.40 -4.40 -24.54
N SER A 137 7.56 -5.43 -24.60
CA SER A 137 7.10 -6.00 -25.86
C SER A 137 6.30 -4.95 -26.64
N LEU A 138 6.74 -4.62 -27.85
CA LEU A 138 6.06 -3.66 -28.73
C LEU A 138 4.81 -4.27 -29.40
N SER A 139 4.58 -5.57 -29.25
CA SER A 139 3.35 -6.23 -29.64
C SER A 139 3.01 -7.31 -28.61
N THR A 140 1.74 -7.42 -28.25
CA THR A 140 1.27 -8.44 -27.31
C THR A 140 0.08 -9.14 -27.92
N HIS A 141 0.14 -10.47 -27.92
CA HIS A 141 -0.99 -11.29 -28.32
C HIS A 141 -1.88 -11.51 -27.09
N VAL A 142 -3.07 -10.91 -27.12
CA VAL A 142 -4.10 -11.13 -26.11
C VAL A 142 -5.20 -11.97 -26.77
N GLY A 143 -5.18 -13.29 -26.53
CA GLY A 143 -6.06 -14.23 -27.22
C GLY A 143 -5.74 -14.38 -28.71
N ASN A 144 -6.74 -14.22 -29.59
CA ASN A 144 -6.61 -14.32 -31.05
C ASN A 144 -6.35 -12.96 -31.74
N ARG A 145 -5.97 -11.93 -30.99
CA ARG A 145 -5.69 -10.59 -31.51
C ARG A 145 -4.28 -10.14 -31.15
N THR A 146 -3.57 -9.61 -32.14
CA THR A 146 -2.35 -8.82 -31.98
C THR A 146 -2.75 -7.41 -31.60
N VAL A 147 -2.41 -7.01 -30.37
CA VAL A 147 -2.54 -5.62 -29.94
C VAL A 147 -1.23 -4.91 -30.29
N GLU A 148 -1.32 -3.91 -31.15
CA GLU A 148 -0.17 -3.07 -31.52
C GLU A 148 0.12 -2.00 -30.46
N THR A 149 1.32 -1.43 -30.46
CA THR A 149 1.73 -0.35 -29.54
C THR A 149 0.73 0.80 -29.46
N VAL A 150 0.18 1.22 -30.59
CA VAL A 150 -0.77 2.34 -30.67
C VAL A 150 -2.07 2.00 -29.92
N GLU A 151 -2.57 0.79 -30.08
CA GLU A 151 -3.78 0.31 -29.41
C GLU A 151 -3.54 0.16 -27.89
N MET A 152 -2.34 -0.26 -27.47
CA MET A 152 -1.97 -0.27 -26.05
C MET A 152 -1.95 1.15 -25.45
N VAL A 153 -1.36 2.12 -26.16
CA VAL A 153 -1.31 3.53 -25.70
C VAL A 153 -2.72 4.14 -25.68
N GLN A 154 -3.57 3.81 -26.65
CA GLN A 154 -4.97 4.23 -26.65
C GLN A 154 -5.77 3.59 -25.51
N SER A 155 -5.51 2.33 -25.17
CA SER A 155 -6.12 1.65 -24.03
C SER A 155 -5.74 2.29 -22.68
N LEU A 156 -4.52 2.83 -22.57
CA LEU A 156 -4.11 3.65 -21.42
C LEU A 156 -4.83 5.01 -21.36
N GLY A 157 -5.39 5.47 -22.48
CA GLY A 157 -6.21 6.67 -22.59
C GLY A 157 -5.53 7.92 -22.04
N SER A 158 -6.24 8.68 -21.19
CA SER A 158 -5.71 9.88 -20.55
C SER A 158 -4.60 9.60 -19.52
N GLY A 159 -4.44 8.34 -19.08
CA GLY A 159 -3.43 7.93 -18.10
C GLY A 159 -2.00 8.24 -18.55
N VAL A 160 -1.75 8.23 -19.86
CA VAL A 160 -0.44 8.53 -20.47
C VAL A 160 0.05 9.93 -20.12
N PHE A 161 -0.86 10.92 -20.02
CA PHE A 161 -0.51 12.29 -19.66
C PHE A 161 -0.65 12.55 -18.16
N VAL A 162 -1.63 11.93 -17.52
CA VAL A 162 -1.94 12.17 -16.09
C VAL A 162 -0.86 11.58 -15.18
N VAL A 163 -0.37 10.37 -15.47
CA VAL A 163 0.61 9.68 -14.60
C VAL A 163 1.95 10.44 -14.50
N PRO A 164 2.60 10.87 -15.61
CA PRO A 164 3.83 11.65 -15.53
C PRO A 164 3.61 13.02 -14.88
N LEU A 165 2.48 13.66 -15.15
CA LEU A 165 2.14 14.94 -14.52
C LEU A 165 2.07 14.78 -13.00
N VAL A 166 1.30 13.80 -12.50
CA VAL A 166 1.18 13.51 -11.07
C VAL A 166 2.54 13.15 -10.45
N ALA A 167 3.40 12.42 -11.17
CA ALA A 167 4.74 12.09 -10.71
C ALA A 167 5.62 13.35 -10.53
N VAL A 168 5.61 14.27 -11.50
CA VAL A 168 6.33 15.55 -11.38
C VAL A 168 5.78 16.38 -10.23
N LEU A 169 4.46 16.50 -10.11
CA LEU A 169 3.80 17.23 -9.02
C LEU A 169 4.21 16.68 -7.64
N SER A 170 4.24 15.36 -7.50
CA SER A 170 4.61 14.67 -6.26
C SER A 170 6.08 14.93 -5.89
N ASN A 171 7.00 14.77 -6.84
CA ASN A 171 8.43 15.02 -6.62
C ASN A 171 8.71 16.48 -6.22
N VAL A 172 8.02 17.42 -6.86
CA VAL A 172 8.13 18.85 -6.55
C VAL A 172 7.60 19.17 -5.15
N ALA A 173 6.45 18.59 -4.77
CA ALA A 173 5.89 18.79 -3.43
C ALA A 173 6.83 18.28 -2.34
N ILE A 174 7.45 17.11 -2.56
CA ILE A 174 8.45 16.55 -1.65
C ILE A 174 9.67 17.47 -1.55
N ALA A 175 10.24 17.90 -2.68
CA ALA A 175 11.40 18.80 -2.70
C ALA A 175 11.13 20.11 -1.92
N LYS A 176 9.94 20.71 -2.09
CA LYS A 176 9.53 21.92 -1.38
C LYS A 176 9.33 21.70 0.13
N SER A 177 8.93 20.49 0.53
CA SER A 177 8.79 20.15 1.96
C SER A 177 10.13 20.00 2.69
N TYR A 178 11.20 19.64 1.97
CA TYR A 178 12.55 19.52 2.50
C TYR A 178 13.39 20.79 2.38
N SER A 179 13.00 21.74 1.51
CA SER A 179 13.72 23.01 1.33
C SER A 179 13.35 24.09 2.34
N LYS A 180 12.48 23.80 3.32
CA LYS A 180 11.98 24.73 4.33
C LYS A 180 12.45 24.28 5.71
#